data_AF-A0A437M6Y9-F1
#
_entry.id   AF-A0A437M6Y9-F1
#
_cell.length_a   1.000
_cell.length_b   1.000
_cell.length_c   1.000
_cell.angle_alpha   90.00
_cell.angle_beta   90.00
_cell.angle_gamma   90.00
#
_symmetry.space_group_name_H-M   'P 1'
#
loop_
_entity.id
_entity.type
_entity.pdbx_description
1 polymer ?
#
loop_
_entity_poly.entity_id
_entity_poly.type
_entity_poly.pdbx_seq_one_letter_code
_entity_poly.pdbx_strand_id
1 'polypeptide(L)'
;MAVDMGPRRDVPDLEDLSREQRIEAMVAWFFDNFEDPAELTPYESAEGGYQWIWGGPYNALEEIGDAFADFASDEEMQAAADEVESDGLHEWAPNHNRMIEVDEEDVEDVLPPLSERIAALRGQLDQLDEALVGLGQVAPQMGHNRPPEGMRLGLSDDDIREARDSVQDVRGELDKPDPLTNGDPAVLSRAEGRFRSLAIKVRQWAMAAGKLIAAGVAAQVGAELWDDPVALYHKLETIAGTLNHWSSFMQMLF
;
A
#
# COMPACT_ATOMS: atom_id res chain seq x y z
N MET A 1 -4.36 -5.49 -21.33
CA MET A 1 -3.14 -6.07 -20.75
C MET A 1 -3.03 -5.53 -19.35
N ALA A 2 -3.19 -6.41 -18.36
CA ALA A 2 -2.81 -6.07 -17.00
C ALA A 2 -1.28 -6.12 -16.92
N VAL A 3 -0.70 -5.37 -15.98
CA VAL A 3 0.74 -5.28 -15.80
C VAL A 3 1.01 -5.67 -14.37
N ASP A 4 1.91 -6.65 -14.18
CA ASP A 4 2.36 -7.08 -12.86
C ASP A 4 3.85 -6.75 -12.67
N MET A 5 4.27 -6.70 -11.41
CA MET A 5 5.65 -6.41 -11.02
C MET A 5 6.46 -7.70 -10.94
N GLY A 6 7.40 -7.86 -11.87
CA GLY A 6 8.42 -8.90 -11.85
C GLY A 6 9.33 -8.83 -10.62
N PRO A 7 10.05 -9.93 -10.31
CA PRO A 7 10.96 -9.98 -9.17
C PRO A 7 12.04 -8.90 -9.27
N ARG A 8 12.63 -8.55 -8.12
CA ARG A 8 13.83 -7.71 -8.11
C ARG A 8 14.98 -8.45 -8.80
N ARG A 9 15.92 -7.72 -9.38
CA ARG A 9 17.15 -8.31 -9.90
C ARG A 9 17.97 -8.90 -8.76
N ASP A 10 18.69 -9.97 -9.08
CA ASP A 10 19.64 -10.58 -8.16
C ASP A 10 20.70 -9.58 -7.71
N VAL A 11 21.12 -9.73 -6.46
CA VAL A 11 22.17 -8.92 -5.85
C VAL A 11 23.51 -9.23 -6.55
N PRO A 12 24.27 -8.22 -6.99
CA PRO A 12 25.58 -8.44 -7.60
C PRO A 12 26.59 -8.98 -6.58
N ASP A 13 27.55 -9.77 -7.06
CA ASP A 13 28.66 -10.26 -6.24
C ASP A 13 29.59 -9.10 -5.83
N LEU A 14 29.86 -8.99 -4.53
CA LEU A 14 30.64 -7.92 -3.93
C LEU A 14 32.00 -8.39 -3.36
N GLU A 15 32.33 -9.69 -3.36
CA GLU A 15 33.45 -10.25 -2.56
C GLU A 15 34.82 -9.64 -2.90
N ASP A 16 35.08 -9.35 -4.17
CA ASP A 16 36.38 -8.86 -4.66
C ASP A 16 36.42 -7.35 -4.98
N LEU A 17 35.37 -6.61 -4.62
CA LEU A 17 35.21 -5.19 -4.97
C LEU A 17 35.81 -4.25 -3.90
N SER A 18 36.37 -3.12 -4.32
CA SER A 18 36.71 -2.03 -3.39
C SER A 18 35.46 -1.44 -2.76
N ARG A 19 35.60 -0.72 -1.64
CA ARG A 19 34.48 -0.02 -1.00
C ARG A 19 33.71 0.87 -1.99
N GLU A 20 34.41 1.67 -2.79
CA GLU A 20 33.78 2.54 -3.78
C GLU A 20 33.03 1.73 -4.85
N GLN A 21 33.62 0.64 -5.32
CA GLN A 21 32.99 -0.24 -6.32
C GLN A 21 31.75 -0.96 -5.77
N ARG A 22 31.74 -1.30 -4.48
CA ARG A 22 30.56 -1.88 -3.81
C ARG A 22 29.43 -0.86 -3.70
N ILE A 23 29.76 0.39 -3.37
CA ILE A 23 28.79 1.50 -3.35
C ILE A 23 28.21 1.69 -4.76
N GLU A 24 29.06 1.80 -5.79
CA GLU A 24 28.59 1.93 -7.18
C GLU A 24 27.72 0.75 -7.62
N ALA A 25 28.05 -0.48 -7.21
CA ALA A 25 27.25 -1.67 -7.53
C ALA A 25 25.86 -1.63 -6.86
N MET A 26 25.77 -1.20 -5.60
CA MET A 26 24.50 -1.02 -4.89
C MET A 26 23.64 0.07 -5.54
N VAL A 27 24.24 1.21 -5.91
CA VAL A 27 23.57 2.31 -6.61
C VAL A 27 23.04 1.84 -7.98
N ALA A 28 23.86 1.14 -8.75
CA ALA A 28 23.45 0.60 -10.06
C ALA A 28 22.31 -0.42 -9.93
N TRP A 29 22.40 -1.33 -8.95
CA TRP A 29 21.33 -2.27 -8.64
C TRP A 29 20.03 -1.55 -8.26
N PHE A 30 20.11 -0.45 -7.49
CA PHE A 30 18.94 0.32 -7.11
C PHE A 30 18.23 0.90 -8.35
N PHE A 31 18.96 1.57 -9.24
CA PHE A 31 18.39 2.14 -10.47
C PHE A 31 17.92 1.10 -11.50
N ASP A 32 18.43 -0.13 -11.43
CA ASP A 32 17.91 -1.25 -12.20
C ASP A 32 16.55 -1.74 -11.69
N ASN A 33 16.22 -1.47 -10.43
CA ASN A 33 15.02 -1.96 -9.75
C ASN A 33 13.97 -0.88 -9.44
N PHE A 34 14.41 0.37 -9.36
CA PHE A 34 13.62 1.55 -9.04
C PHE A 34 13.92 2.71 -9.99
N GLU A 35 12.99 3.65 -10.10
CA GLU A 35 13.10 4.82 -10.97
C GLU A 35 12.42 6.04 -10.37
N ASP A 36 12.72 7.21 -10.94
CA ASP A 36 12.02 8.44 -10.61
C ASP A 36 10.52 8.28 -10.93
N PRO A 37 9.61 8.53 -9.97
CA PRO A 37 8.18 8.47 -10.23
C PRO A 37 7.72 9.38 -11.38
N ALA A 38 8.46 10.44 -11.71
CA ALA A 38 8.18 11.30 -12.85
C ALA A 38 8.20 10.58 -14.21
N GLU A 39 8.86 9.42 -14.31
CA GLU A 39 8.98 8.67 -15.56
C GLU A 39 7.64 8.04 -15.98
N LEU A 40 7.08 7.15 -15.15
CA LEU A 40 5.88 6.37 -15.49
C LEU A 40 4.83 6.29 -14.37
N THR A 41 5.06 6.93 -13.22
CA THR A 41 4.05 6.94 -12.16
C THR A 41 3.02 8.04 -12.45
N PRO A 42 1.72 7.72 -12.60
CA PRO A 42 0.72 8.73 -12.90
C PRO A 42 0.70 9.84 -11.86
N TYR A 43 0.61 11.10 -12.28
CA TYR A 43 0.59 12.25 -11.38
C TYR A 43 -0.75 12.97 -11.45
N GLU A 44 -1.42 13.14 -10.32
CA GLU A 44 -2.65 13.93 -10.24
C GLU A 44 -2.34 15.38 -9.87
N SER A 45 -2.55 16.28 -10.83
CA SER A 45 -2.24 17.70 -10.71
C SER A 45 -3.18 18.47 -9.78
N ALA A 46 -4.42 18.02 -9.59
CA ALA A 46 -5.42 18.69 -8.76
C ALA A 46 -5.14 18.53 -7.25
N GLU A 47 -4.66 17.35 -6.85
CA GLU A 47 -4.29 17.04 -5.46
C GLU A 47 -2.78 17.14 -5.20
N GLY A 48 -1.98 17.14 -6.27
CA GLY A 48 -0.53 17.36 -6.23
C GLY A 48 0.23 16.14 -5.72
N GLY A 49 0.14 15.00 -6.42
CA GLY A 49 0.90 13.81 -6.04
C GLY A 49 0.90 12.66 -7.04
N TYR A 50 1.90 11.79 -6.89
CA TYR A 50 2.03 10.53 -7.64
C TYR A 50 1.04 9.47 -7.15
N GLN A 51 0.52 8.69 -8.11
CA GLN A 51 -0.42 7.59 -7.93
C GLN A 51 0.36 6.28 -8.07
N TRP A 52 0.72 5.70 -6.93
CA TRP A 52 1.59 4.52 -6.83
C TRP A 52 0.85 3.21 -7.14
N ILE A 53 0.28 3.11 -8.34
CA ILE A 53 -0.56 1.98 -8.77
C ILE A 53 0.23 0.68 -8.98
N TRP A 54 1.55 0.77 -9.10
CA TRP A 54 2.47 -0.35 -9.31
C TRP A 54 3.34 -0.67 -8.08
N GLY A 55 3.03 -0.08 -6.92
CA GLY A 55 3.83 -0.15 -5.68
C GLY A 55 4.65 1.10 -5.40
N GLY A 56 5.26 1.17 -4.20
CA GLY A 56 6.02 2.33 -3.70
C GLY A 56 5.26 3.21 -2.69
N PRO A 57 5.69 4.46 -2.41
CA PRO A 57 7.04 4.91 -2.70
C PRO A 57 8.00 4.01 -1.93
N TYR A 58 9.11 3.68 -2.55
CA TYR A 58 10.19 2.96 -1.91
C TYR A 58 11.22 3.94 -1.37
N ASN A 59 11.83 3.60 -0.24
CA ASN A 59 12.93 4.36 0.35
C ASN A 59 14.27 3.70 -0.03
N ALA A 60 15.26 4.48 -0.47
CA ALA A 60 16.51 3.91 -0.96
C ALA A 60 17.27 3.11 0.12
N LEU A 61 17.30 3.62 1.35
CA LEU A 61 18.02 2.98 2.45
C LEU A 61 17.35 1.66 2.88
N GLU A 62 16.02 1.63 3.00
CA GLU A 62 15.30 0.41 3.33
C GLU A 62 15.51 -0.67 2.26
N GLU A 63 15.38 -0.29 0.99
CA GLU A 63 15.50 -1.22 -0.13
C GLU A 63 16.93 -1.77 -0.33
N ILE A 64 17.93 -0.90 -0.17
CA ILE A 64 19.34 -1.31 -0.21
C ILE A 64 19.66 -2.16 1.03
N GLY A 65 19.17 -1.76 2.21
CA GLY A 65 19.35 -2.50 3.46
C GLY A 65 18.82 -3.93 3.37
N ASP A 66 17.58 -4.10 2.92
CA ASP A 66 16.96 -5.41 2.77
C ASP A 66 17.70 -6.32 1.78
N ALA A 67 18.26 -5.74 0.71
CA ALA A 67 18.96 -6.51 -0.32
C ALA A 67 20.41 -6.85 0.06
N PHE A 68 21.09 -5.97 0.78
CA PHE A 68 22.55 -6.04 0.99
C PHE A 68 22.98 -6.27 2.44
N ALA A 69 22.07 -6.38 3.43
CA ALA A 69 22.44 -6.57 4.85
C ALA A 69 23.39 -7.74 5.11
N ASP A 70 23.30 -8.82 4.34
CA ASP A 70 24.18 -9.99 4.48
C ASP A 70 25.54 -9.83 3.76
N PHE A 71 25.66 -8.83 2.88
CA PHE A 71 26.77 -8.68 1.94
C PHE A 71 27.55 -7.38 2.09
N ALA A 72 27.00 -6.35 2.74
CA ALA A 72 27.57 -5.02 2.89
C ALA A 72 27.43 -4.49 4.32
N SER A 73 28.30 -3.55 4.71
CA SER A 73 28.19 -2.89 6.01
C SER A 73 27.16 -1.76 5.99
N ASP A 74 26.57 -1.43 7.14
CA ASP A 74 25.63 -0.32 7.30
C ASP A 74 26.18 1.00 6.75
N GLU A 75 27.48 1.26 6.93
CA GLU A 75 28.14 2.48 6.42
C GLU A 75 28.20 2.52 4.88
N GLU A 76 28.36 1.36 4.23
CA GLU A 76 28.39 1.26 2.78
C GLU A 76 26.98 1.35 2.20
N MET A 77 25.99 0.72 2.83
CA MET A 77 24.59 0.81 2.44
C MET A 77 24.05 2.24 2.58
N GLN A 78 24.37 2.92 3.69
CA GLN A 78 24.02 4.34 3.87
C GLN A 78 24.69 5.21 2.81
N ALA A 79 25.97 4.99 2.51
CA ALA A 79 26.67 5.77 1.48
C ALA A 79 26.06 5.57 0.08
N ALA A 80 25.59 4.36 -0.24
CA ALA A 80 24.89 4.10 -1.50
C ALA A 80 23.51 4.77 -1.54
N ALA A 81 22.74 4.72 -0.45
CA ALA A 81 21.46 5.42 -0.35
C ALA A 81 21.63 6.94 -0.48
N ASP A 82 22.63 7.52 0.17
CA ASP A 82 22.94 8.95 0.09
C ASP A 82 23.32 9.37 -1.36
N GLU A 83 24.01 8.49 -2.11
CA GLU A 83 24.34 8.74 -3.52
C GLU A 83 23.09 8.67 -4.42
N VAL A 84 22.24 7.66 -4.21
CA VAL A 84 20.95 7.51 -4.91
C VAL A 84 20.07 8.75 -4.72
N GLU A 85 19.98 9.27 -3.49
CA GLU A 85 19.11 10.40 -3.12
C GLU A 85 19.82 11.76 -3.23
N SER A 86 20.98 11.82 -3.88
CA SER A 86 21.84 13.02 -3.93
C SER A 86 21.21 14.22 -4.67
N ASP A 87 20.21 13.97 -5.53
CA ASP A 87 19.43 14.99 -6.24
C ASP A 87 18.22 15.52 -5.44
N GLY A 88 17.99 14.97 -4.24
CA GLY A 88 16.88 15.33 -3.35
C GLY A 88 15.59 14.54 -3.61
N LEU A 89 15.63 13.50 -4.45
CA LEU A 89 14.54 12.53 -4.59
C LEU A 89 14.65 11.44 -3.52
N HIS A 90 13.57 11.23 -2.77
CA HIS A 90 13.51 10.25 -1.66
C HIS A 90 12.36 9.24 -1.80
N GLU A 91 11.52 9.39 -2.81
CA GLU A 91 10.32 8.58 -3.03
C GLU A 91 10.42 7.92 -4.40
N TRP A 92 10.67 6.60 -4.42
CA TRP A 92 11.01 5.89 -5.63
C TRP A 92 9.88 5.01 -6.13
N ALA A 93 9.71 4.96 -7.45
CA ALA A 93 8.80 4.03 -8.11
C ALA A 93 9.54 2.73 -8.45
N PRO A 94 8.84 1.60 -8.61
CA PRO A 94 9.46 0.44 -9.22
C PRO A 94 9.86 0.73 -10.67
N ASN A 95 11.03 0.24 -11.10
CA ASN A 95 11.52 0.45 -12.46
C ASN A 95 10.60 -0.23 -13.48
N HIS A 96 10.26 0.47 -14.55
CA HIS A 96 9.35 -0.03 -15.57
C HIS A 96 9.84 -1.28 -16.30
N ASN A 97 11.14 -1.54 -16.34
CA ASN A 97 11.68 -2.76 -16.94
C ASN A 97 11.32 -4.03 -16.15
N ARG A 98 10.77 -3.86 -14.93
CA ARG A 98 10.22 -4.96 -14.13
C ARG A 98 8.74 -5.18 -14.39
N MET A 99 8.10 -4.33 -15.18
CA MET A 99 6.70 -4.50 -15.57
C MET A 99 6.60 -5.67 -16.55
N ILE A 100 5.83 -6.69 -16.17
CA ILE A 100 5.54 -7.83 -17.01
C ILE A 100 4.11 -7.65 -17.53
N GLU A 101 3.96 -7.65 -18.86
CA GLU A 101 2.65 -7.78 -19.49
C GLU A 101 2.08 -9.14 -19.09
N VAL A 102 1.06 -9.13 -18.25
CA VAL A 102 0.26 -10.33 -18.01
C VAL A 102 -0.89 -10.29 -19.02
N ASP A 103 -0.98 -11.36 -19.82
CA ASP A 103 -2.18 -11.56 -20.63
C ASP A 103 -3.37 -11.59 -19.67
N GLU A 104 -4.47 -10.93 -20.05
CA GLU A 104 -5.66 -10.85 -19.19
C GLU A 104 -6.22 -12.25 -18.83
N GLU A 105 -5.87 -13.27 -19.63
CA GLU A 105 -6.16 -14.69 -19.37
C GLU A 105 -5.28 -15.30 -18.25
N ASP A 106 -4.04 -14.83 -18.04
CA ASP A 106 -3.09 -15.38 -17.06
C ASP A 106 -3.29 -14.83 -15.63
N VAL A 107 -3.88 -13.63 -15.48
CA VAL A 107 -4.17 -13.03 -14.15
C VAL A 107 -5.27 -13.81 -13.41
N GLU A 108 -6.13 -14.51 -14.16
CA GLU A 108 -7.18 -15.36 -13.62
C GLU A 108 -6.61 -16.69 -13.09
N ASP A 109 -5.47 -17.16 -13.61
CA ASP A 109 -4.81 -18.41 -13.21
C ASP A 109 -3.94 -18.27 -11.93
N VAL A 110 -3.54 -17.05 -11.54
CA VAL A 110 -2.76 -16.80 -10.31
C VAL A 110 -3.65 -16.49 -9.10
N LEU A 111 -4.85 -15.96 -9.33
CA LEU A 111 -5.80 -15.65 -8.27
C LEU A 111 -6.75 -16.83 -8.02
N PRO A 112 -7.10 -17.15 -6.76
CA PRO A 112 -8.15 -18.11 -6.50
C PRO A 112 -9.43 -17.71 -7.25
N PRO A 113 -10.24 -18.68 -7.72
CA PRO A 113 -11.49 -18.39 -8.41
C PRO A 113 -12.34 -17.37 -7.65
N LEU A 114 -13.07 -16.52 -8.36
CA LEU A 114 -13.90 -15.47 -7.74
C LEU A 114 -14.85 -16.03 -6.67
N SER A 115 -15.40 -17.23 -6.88
CA SER A 115 -16.23 -17.94 -5.91
C SER A 115 -15.52 -18.25 -4.59
N GLU A 116 -14.24 -18.64 -4.65
CA GLU A 116 -13.40 -18.89 -3.47
C GLU A 116 -13.04 -17.58 -2.76
N ARG A 117 -12.71 -16.54 -3.51
CA ARG A 117 -12.44 -15.20 -2.96
C ARG A 117 -13.67 -14.62 -2.25
N ILE A 118 -14.86 -14.76 -2.83
CA ILE A 118 -16.14 -14.37 -2.21
C ILE A 118 -16.42 -15.22 -0.96
N ALA A 119 -16.12 -16.52 -0.99
CA ALA A 119 -16.26 -17.37 0.19
C ALA A 119 -15.33 -16.93 1.34
N ALA A 120 -14.12 -16.48 1.03
CA ALA A 120 -13.16 -15.95 2.01
C ALA A 120 -13.49 -14.52 2.47
N LEU A 121 -14.24 -13.75 1.68
CA LEU A 121 -14.47 -12.33 1.89
C LEU A 121 -15.11 -12.01 3.25
N ARG A 122 -16.00 -12.87 3.76
CA ARG A 122 -16.60 -12.67 5.08
C ARG A 122 -15.55 -12.60 6.19
N GLY A 123 -14.60 -13.55 6.20
CA GLY A 123 -13.52 -13.56 7.18
C GLY A 123 -12.58 -12.36 7.04
N GLN A 124 -12.34 -11.90 5.81
CA GLN A 124 -11.56 -10.69 5.57
C GLN A 124 -12.26 -9.42 6.09
N LEU A 125 -13.59 -9.32 5.90
CA LEU A 125 -14.40 -8.22 6.42
C LEU A 125 -14.47 -8.23 7.95
N ASP A 126 -14.51 -9.41 8.58
CA ASP A 126 -14.46 -9.53 10.04
C ASP A 126 -13.14 -9.00 10.60
N GLN A 127 -12.02 -9.40 10.01
CA GLN A 127 -10.70 -8.89 10.37
C GLN A 127 -10.56 -7.38 10.11
N LEU A 128 -11.14 -6.88 9.01
CA LEU A 128 -11.14 -5.45 8.71
C LEU A 128 -11.96 -4.68 9.75
N ASP A 129 -13.17 -5.13 10.10
CA ASP A 129 -14.00 -4.46 11.11
C ASP A 129 -13.32 -4.42 12.49
N GLU A 130 -12.62 -5.49 12.87
CA GLU A 130 -11.80 -5.52 14.09
C GLU A 130 -10.67 -4.49 14.05
N ALA A 131 -9.94 -4.42 12.93
CA ALA A 131 -8.92 -3.40 12.71
C ALA A 131 -9.51 -1.98 12.76
N LEU A 132 -10.66 -1.74 12.12
CA LEU A 132 -11.32 -0.42 12.16
C LEU A 132 -11.81 -0.06 13.57
N VAL A 133 -12.26 -1.03 14.36
CA VAL A 133 -12.63 -0.82 15.77
C VAL A 133 -11.41 -0.41 16.59
N GLY A 134 -10.30 -1.14 16.47
CA GLY A 134 -9.07 -0.78 17.15
C GLY A 134 -8.65 0.65 16.79
N LEU A 135 -8.70 0.99 15.49
CA LEU A 135 -8.23 2.28 14.99
C LEU A 135 -9.07 3.43 15.55
N GLY A 136 -10.38 3.20 15.68
CA GLY A 136 -11.30 4.10 16.38
C GLY A 136 -11.13 4.13 17.91
N GLN A 137 -10.56 3.11 18.54
CA GLN A 137 -10.28 3.03 19.99
C GLN A 137 -8.91 3.60 20.39
N VAL A 138 -7.99 3.75 19.45
CA VAL A 138 -6.79 4.57 19.63
C VAL A 138 -7.17 6.06 19.75
N ALA A 139 -8.34 6.45 19.23
CA ALA A 139 -8.84 7.82 19.20
C ALA A 139 -9.49 8.39 20.50
N PRO A 140 -9.85 7.65 21.57
CA PRO A 140 -10.40 8.23 22.79
C PRO A 140 -9.72 7.72 24.08
N GLN A 141 -8.45 8.07 24.30
CA GLN A 141 -7.88 8.19 25.66
C GLN A 141 -7.10 9.51 25.88
N MET A 142 -7.44 10.57 25.15
CA MET A 142 -7.00 11.92 25.49
C MET A 142 -8.18 12.73 26.02
N GLY A 143 -8.28 12.78 27.36
CA GLY A 143 -9.22 13.67 28.04
C GLY A 143 -9.01 15.13 27.63
N HIS A 144 -10.10 15.81 27.28
CA HIS A 144 -10.25 17.27 27.25
C HIS A 144 -9.16 18.13 26.58
N ASN A 145 -8.37 17.57 25.67
CA ASN A 145 -7.48 18.34 24.80
C ASN A 145 -7.72 17.90 23.36
N ARG A 146 -8.74 18.49 22.74
CA ARG A 146 -9.02 18.35 21.31
C ARG A 146 -7.78 18.90 20.59
N PRO A 147 -6.93 18.09 19.93
CA PRO A 147 -5.89 18.65 19.10
C PRO A 147 -6.59 19.54 18.07
N PRO A 148 -6.02 20.70 17.70
CA PRO A 148 -6.56 21.49 16.59
C PRO A 148 -6.80 20.57 15.40
N GLU A 149 -7.89 20.79 14.65
CA GLU A 149 -8.28 19.94 13.50
C GLU A 149 -7.14 19.70 12.51
N GLY A 150 -6.11 20.55 12.49
CA GLY A 150 -4.89 20.39 11.71
C GLY A 150 -3.85 19.37 12.19
N MET A 151 -4.11 18.58 13.25
CA MET A 151 -3.14 17.61 13.81
C MET A 151 -3.56 16.14 13.66
N ARG A 152 -4.76 15.85 13.12
CA ARG A 152 -5.13 14.53 12.61
C ARG A 152 -4.79 14.50 11.13
N LEU A 153 -3.64 13.95 10.79
CA LEU A 153 -3.17 13.85 9.40
C LEU A 153 -4.08 12.91 8.60
N GLY A 154 -5.14 13.46 7.97
CA GLY A 154 -5.91 12.86 6.87
C GLY A 154 -6.97 11.82 7.22
N LEU A 155 -6.82 11.06 8.30
CA LEU A 155 -7.76 10.01 8.70
C LEU A 155 -8.75 10.52 9.77
N SER A 156 -10.05 10.56 9.42
CA SER A 156 -11.11 11.04 10.31
C SER A 156 -11.95 9.90 10.92
N ASP A 157 -12.65 10.20 12.02
CA ASP A 157 -13.63 9.29 12.63
C ASP A 157 -14.76 8.94 11.63
N ASP A 158 -15.07 9.87 10.72
CA ASP A 158 -16.04 9.65 9.64
C ASP A 158 -15.54 8.66 8.59
N ASP A 159 -14.24 8.66 8.27
CA ASP A 159 -13.66 7.69 7.33
C ASP A 159 -13.75 6.26 7.87
N ILE A 160 -13.46 6.09 9.16
CA ILE A 160 -13.58 4.80 9.86
C ILE A 160 -15.05 4.38 9.87
N ARG A 161 -15.97 5.29 10.21
CA ARG A 161 -17.41 5.00 10.22
C ARG A 161 -17.91 4.58 8.84
N GLU A 162 -17.56 5.32 7.79
CA GLU A 162 -18.01 5.03 6.42
C GLU A 162 -17.47 3.70 5.89
N ALA A 163 -16.21 3.35 6.22
CA ALA A 163 -15.67 2.05 5.88
C ALA A 163 -16.40 0.93 6.61
N ARG A 164 -16.76 1.11 7.89
CA ARG A 164 -17.54 0.13 8.65
C ARG A 164 -18.97 0.00 8.12
N ASP A 165 -19.60 1.10 7.71
CA ASP A 165 -20.90 1.07 7.02
C ASP A 165 -20.79 0.24 5.73
N SER A 166 -19.70 0.43 4.95
CA SER A 166 -19.43 -0.37 3.75
C SER A 166 -19.13 -1.84 4.04
N VAL A 167 -18.52 -2.18 5.18
CA VAL A 167 -18.40 -3.59 5.63
C VAL A 167 -19.78 -4.21 5.84
N GLN A 168 -20.71 -3.49 6.46
CA GLN A 168 -22.08 -3.99 6.67
C GLN A 168 -22.85 -4.12 5.35
N ASP A 169 -22.72 -3.15 4.45
CA ASP A 169 -23.29 -3.21 3.11
C ASP A 169 -22.84 -4.49 2.39
N VAL A 170 -21.53 -4.77 2.34
CA VAL A 170 -20.99 -5.95 1.67
C VAL A 170 -21.41 -7.25 2.36
N ARG A 171 -21.49 -7.30 3.70
CA ARG A 171 -22.04 -8.46 4.42
C ARG A 171 -23.49 -8.72 4.02
N GLY A 172 -24.29 -7.68 3.85
CA GLY A 172 -25.66 -7.78 3.35
C GLY A 172 -25.74 -8.36 1.94
N GLU A 173 -24.80 -7.99 1.07
CA GLU A 173 -24.68 -8.58 -0.28
C GLU A 173 -24.29 -10.06 -0.22
N LEU A 174 -23.38 -10.44 0.68
CA LEU A 174 -22.96 -11.84 0.88
C LEU A 174 -24.06 -12.74 1.48
N ASP A 175 -25.05 -12.16 2.16
CA ASP A 175 -26.18 -12.88 2.76
C ASP A 175 -27.31 -13.17 1.75
N LYS A 176 -27.24 -12.60 0.54
CA LYS A 176 -28.23 -12.85 -0.51
C LYS A 176 -28.17 -14.30 -1.01
N PRO A 177 -29.30 -14.89 -1.43
CA PRO A 177 -29.28 -16.17 -2.13
C PRO A 177 -28.43 -16.06 -3.39
N ASP A 178 -27.46 -16.95 -3.57
CA ASP A 178 -26.50 -16.90 -4.69
C ASP A 178 -25.85 -15.51 -4.87
N PRO A 179 -24.97 -15.09 -3.93
CA PRO A 179 -24.40 -13.74 -3.92
C PRO A 179 -23.62 -13.44 -5.21
N LEU A 180 -23.05 -14.45 -5.86
CA LEU A 180 -22.26 -14.28 -7.08
C LEU A 180 -23.08 -13.62 -8.22
N THR A 181 -24.39 -13.85 -8.26
CA THR A 181 -25.27 -13.38 -9.34
C THR A 181 -26.35 -12.40 -8.89
N ASN A 182 -26.75 -12.43 -7.60
CA ASN A 182 -27.85 -11.63 -7.07
C ASN A 182 -27.41 -10.41 -6.23
N GLY A 183 -26.11 -10.12 -6.20
CA GLY A 183 -25.56 -8.92 -5.59
C GLY A 183 -26.00 -7.63 -6.31
N ASP A 184 -25.86 -6.49 -5.63
CA ASP A 184 -26.03 -5.16 -6.21
C ASP A 184 -24.66 -4.57 -6.58
N PRO A 185 -24.32 -4.48 -7.88
CA PRO A 185 -23.01 -3.98 -8.30
C PRO A 185 -22.75 -2.53 -7.86
N ALA A 186 -23.79 -1.71 -7.70
CA ALA A 186 -23.63 -0.32 -7.24
C ALA A 186 -23.26 -0.25 -5.75
N VAL A 187 -23.72 -1.21 -4.94
CA VAL A 187 -23.31 -1.36 -3.54
C VAL A 187 -21.84 -1.77 -3.47
N LEU A 188 -21.44 -2.76 -4.25
CA LEU A 188 -20.06 -3.26 -4.28
C LEU A 188 -19.07 -2.20 -4.75
N SER A 189 -19.37 -1.49 -5.85
CA SER A 189 -18.50 -0.42 -6.37
C SER A 189 -18.40 0.75 -5.39
N ARG A 190 -19.47 1.08 -4.67
CA ARG A 190 -19.41 2.12 -3.63
C ARG A 190 -18.52 1.70 -2.46
N ALA A 191 -18.63 0.44 -2.02
CA ALA A 191 -17.80 -0.08 -0.94
C ALA A 191 -16.33 -0.18 -1.35
N GLU A 192 -16.06 -0.62 -2.59
CA GLU A 192 -14.74 -0.67 -3.21
C GLU A 192 -14.05 0.71 -3.20
N GLY A 193 -14.72 1.75 -3.73
CA GLY A 193 -14.17 3.10 -3.75
C GLY A 193 -13.88 3.67 -2.35
N ARG A 194 -14.73 3.35 -1.37
CA ARG A 194 -14.51 3.74 0.04
C ARG A 194 -13.32 3.03 0.66
N PHE A 195 -13.14 1.73 0.42
CA PHE A 195 -11.98 0.99 0.91
C PHE A 195 -10.67 1.49 0.29
N ARG A 196 -10.66 1.81 -1.01
CA ARG A 196 -9.49 2.44 -1.65
C ARG A 196 -9.19 3.82 -1.08
N SER A 197 -10.21 4.66 -0.92
CA SER A 197 -10.04 5.99 -0.32
C SER A 197 -9.47 5.89 1.10
N LEU A 198 -9.98 4.95 1.90
CA LEU A 198 -9.44 4.69 3.22
C LEU A 198 -7.99 4.17 3.17
N ALA A 199 -7.66 3.27 2.24
CA ALA A 199 -6.31 2.73 2.08
C ALA A 199 -5.28 3.85 1.82
N ILE A 200 -5.63 4.80 0.94
CA ILE A 200 -4.82 6.00 0.68
C ILE A 200 -4.61 6.82 1.95
N LYS A 201 -5.69 7.07 2.72
CA LYS A 201 -5.62 7.84 3.96
C LYS A 201 -4.79 7.16 5.04
N VAL A 202 -4.94 5.84 5.21
CA VAL A 202 -4.14 5.03 6.14
C VAL A 202 -2.66 5.13 5.80
N ARG A 203 -2.31 5.05 4.52
CA ARG A 203 -0.92 5.18 4.06
C ARG A 203 -0.36 6.59 4.24
N GLN A 204 -1.10 7.62 3.88
CA GLN A 204 -0.71 9.02 4.11
C GLN A 204 -0.49 9.31 5.59
N TRP A 205 -1.40 8.82 6.44
CA TRP A 205 -1.29 8.90 7.88
C TRP A 205 -0.02 8.20 8.38
N ALA A 206 0.25 6.97 7.94
CA ALA A 206 1.44 6.19 8.33
C ALA A 206 2.76 6.88 7.93
N MET A 207 2.83 7.46 6.73
CA MET A 207 4.01 8.21 6.28
C MET A 207 4.24 9.47 7.11
N ALA A 208 3.17 10.24 7.36
CA ALA A 208 3.29 11.47 8.14
C ALA A 208 3.64 11.18 9.61
N ALA A 209 3.15 10.06 10.13
CA ALA A 209 3.56 9.47 11.39
C ALA A 209 5.07 9.17 11.46
N GLY A 210 5.60 8.43 10.48
CA GLY A 210 7.02 8.08 10.39
C GLY A 210 7.93 9.31 10.32
N LYS A 211 7.56 10.34 9.52
CA LYS A 211 8.31 11.61 9.41
C LYS A 211 8.46 12.33 10.76
N LEU A 212 7.43 12.29 11.60
CA LEU A 212 7.48 12.94 12.92
C LEU A 212 8.31 12.16 13.95
N ILE A 213 8.32 10.82 13.86
CA ILE A 213 9.21 9.96 14.66
C ILE A 213 10.67 10.23 14.30
N ALA A 214 11.01 10.25 13.00
CA ALA A 214 12.35 10.56 12.52
C ALA A 214 12.82 11.97 12.94
N ALA A 215 11.90 12.94 13.03
CA ALA A 215 12.19 14.29 13.50
C ALA A 215 12.35 14.42 15.04
N GLY A 216 12.24 13.31 15.80
CA GLY A 216 12.41 13.30 17.26
C GLY A 216 11.25 13.94 18.04
N VAL A 217 10.08 14.12 17.42
CA VAL A 217 8.88 14.77 17.99
C VAL A 217 7.98 13.74 18.72
N ALA A 218 8.57 12.64 19.21
CA ALA A 218 7.91 11.39 19.64
C ALA A 218 6.87 11.48 20.78
N ALA A 219 6.55 12.66 21.32
CA ALA A 219 5.62 12.77 22.44
C ALA A 219 4.13 12.91 22.06
N GLN A 220 3.77 12.99 20.76
CA GLN A 220 2.40 13.41 20.38
C GLN A 220 1.77 12.74 19.16
N VAL A 221 2.42 11.75 18.54
CA VAL A 221 1.97 11.21 17.26
C VAL A 221 1.35 9.83 17.49
N GLY A 222 0.05 9.71 17.21
CA GLY A 222 -0.71 8.46 17.38
C GLY A 222 -0.25 7.26 16.53
N ALA A 223 0.87 7.39 15.83
CA ALA A 223 1.58 6.33 15.11
C ALA A 223 2.01 5.16 16.01
N GLU A 224 2.52 5.47 17.20
CA GLU A 224 3.00 4.47 18.16
C GLU A 224 1.88 3.59 18.75
N LEU A 225 0.61 3.91 18.46
CA LEU A 225 -0.55 3.26 19.07
C LEU A 225 -1.20 2.20 18.17
N TRP A 226 -0.75 2.02 16.93
CA TRP A 226 -1.29 1.04 15.99
C TRP A 226 -0.21 0.11 15.46
N ASP A 227 -0.36 -1.19 15.70
CA ASP A 227 0.72 -2.16 15.49
C ASP A 227 1.10 -2.38 14.01
N ASP A 228 0.18 -2.20 13.06
CA ASP A 228 0.48 -2.50 11.64
C ASP A 228 -0.40 -1.71 10.63
N PRO A 229 0.03 -0.53 10.16
CA PRO A 229 -0.67 0.23 9.12
C PRO A 229 -0.54 -0.41 7.73
N VAL A 230 0.54 -1.15 7.48
CA VAL A 230 0.83 -1.78 6.18
C VAL A 230 -0.11 -2.97 5.95
N ALA A 231 -0.32 -3.81 6.98
CA ALA A 231 -1.31 -4.89 6.91
C ALA A 231 -2.74 -4.38 6.70
N LEU A 232 -3.11 -3.25 7.31
CA LEU A 232 -4.41 -2.63 7.09
C LEU A 232 -4.56 -2.15 5.64
N TYR A 233 -3.55 -1.48 5.10
CA TYR A 233 -3.51 -1.07 3.70
C TYR A 233 -3.69 -2.26 2.74
N HIS A 234 -2.88 -3.32 2.88
CA HIS A 234 -2.98 -4.51 2.03
C HIS A 234 -4.34 -5.22 2.15
N LYS A 235 -4.93 -5.24 3.35
CA LYS A 235 -6.25 -5.83 3.57
C LYS A 235 -7.35 -5.04 2.85
N LEU A 236 -7.31 -3.71 2.93
CA LEU A 236 -8.24 -2.83 2.21
C LEU A 236 -8.13 -3.02 0.70
N GLU A 237 -6.92 -3.07 0.16
CA GLU A 237 -6.66 -3.29 -1.28
C GLU A 237 -7.14 -4.67 -1.74
N THR A 238 -6.88 -5.73 -0.96
CA THR A 238 -7.33 -7.10 -1.27
C THR A 238 -8.85 -7.20 -1.34
N ILE A 239 -9.54 -6.59 -0.36
CA ILE A 239 -11.01 -6.55 -0.32
C ILE A 239 -11.53 -5.74 -1.50
N ALA A 240 -11.00 -4.53 -1.74
CA ALA A 240 -11.39 -3.67 -2.85
C ALA A 240 -11.23 -4.35 -4.21
N GLY A 241 -10.11 -5.04 -4.46
CA GLY A 241 -9.88 -5.80 -5.68
C GLY A 241 -10.88 -6.95 -5.87
N THR A 242 -11.32 -7.59 -4.78
CA THR A 242 -12.36 -8.63 -4.84
C THR A 242 -13.74 -8.06 -5.12
N LEU A 243 -14.09 -6.92 -4.54
CA LEU A 243 -15.35 -6.22 -4.82
C LEU A 243 -15.43 -5.71 -6.27
N ASN A 244 -14.33 -5.15 -6.79
CA ASN A 244 -14.27 -4.73 -8.19
C ASN A 244 -14.52 -5.91 -9.12
N HIS A 245 -13.80 -7.03 -8.93
CA HIS A 245 -13.98 -8.22 -9.76
C HIS A 245 -15.41 -8.79 -9.66
N TRP A 246 -15.98 -8.85 -8.45
CA TRP A 246 -17.36 -9.31 -8.27
C TRP A 246 -18.38 -8.38 -8.96
N SER A 247 -18.21 -7.06 -8.85
CA SER A 247 -19.08 -6.09 -9.53
C SER A 247 -18.99 -6.22 -11.05
N SER A 248 -17.78 -6.31 -11.62
CA SER A 248 -17.57 -6.51 -13.05
C SER A 248 -18.15 -7.84 -13.53
N PHE A 249 -17.97 -8.92 -12.78
CA PHE A 249 -18.54 -10.23 -13.09
C PHE A 249 -20.07 -10.15 -13.24
N MET A 250 -20.76 -9.49 -12.29
CA MET A 250 -22.22 -9.33 -12.37
C MET A 250 -22.65 -8.44 -13.55
N GLN A 251 -21.88 -7.41 -13.89
CA GLN A 251 -22.17 -6.55 -15.03
C GLN A 251 -22.03 -7.28 -16.37
N MET A 252 -21.19 -8.32 -16.45
CA MET A 252 -21.05 -9.14 -17.67
C MET A 252 -22.20 -10.16 -17.85
N LEU A 253 -23.00 -10.41 -16.82
CA LEU A 253 -24.14 -11.34 -16.87
C LEU A 253 -25.42 -10.72 -17.45
N PHE A 254 -25.48 -9.39 -17.62
CA PHE A 254 -26.66 -8.63 -18.08
C PHE A 254 -26.33 -7.69 -19.24
#